data_AF-A0A9W9QKT6-F1
#
_entry.id   AF-A0A9W9QKT6-F1
#
_cell.length_a   1.000
_cell.length_b   1.000
_cell.length_c   1.000
_cell.angle_alpha   90.00
_cell.angle_beta   90.00
_cell.angle_gamma   90.00
#
_symmetry.space_group_name_H-M   'P 1'
#
loop_
_entity.id
_entity.type
_entity.pdbx_description
1 polymer ?
#
loop_
_entity_poly.entity_id
_entity_poly.type
_entity_poly.pdbx_seq_one_letter_code
_entity_poly.pdbx_strand_id
1 'polypeptide(L)'
;MVQILTMRVALLVLFDKHEQDSVSDLRILNLTQSISRVWIASKNKEDYQLPKFEDEALLQQALFDIFGTRYELSKDNPMNFIIPSFETMWRVVLRAVLELGFIRGTVHPDWREAMVAFAMKTTKDEFERTSSFALCSPGLSSRETNQLSGEDSSTYVNNSPSAKHLVMECLRLYPPTRRIHRVYQCSQSSMPQAILSADIEGCHIRRDIWGEDANTFNPDRWLSLKPLQKEAFMPFGSVPFECPAKPTFGPRMIGLLAGAVLVAFDNRSSSTCWKLECGDGNVLEHLKSGERLSLERTAYENLYLVAKEK
;
A
#
# COMPACT_ATOMS: atom_id res chain seq x y z
N MET A 1 -12.16 7.33 -4.32
CA MET A 1 -12.11 6.11 -5.16
C MET A 1 -11.38 4.94 -4.50
N VAL A 2 -10.08 5.03 -4.17
CA VAL A 2 -9.31 3.92 -3.55
C VAL A 2 -9.98 3.39 -2.27
N GLN A 3 -10.48 4.29 -1.43
CA GLN A 3 -11.24 3.94 -0.23
C GLN A 3 -12.50 3.13 -0.56
N ILE A 4 -13.32 3.60 -1.51
CA ILE A 4 -14.55 2.90 -1.93
C ILE A 4 -14.23 1.51 -2.46
N LEU A 5 -13.26 1.37 -3.37
CA LEU A 5 -12.88 0.08 -3.95
C LEU A 5 -12.40 -0.89 -2.86
N THR A 6 -11.56 -0.41 -1.93
CA THR A 6 -11.05 -1.22 -0.83
C THR A 6 -12.16 -1.65 0.13
N MET A 7 -13.08 -0.73 0.47
CA MET A 7 -14.22 -1.03 1.32
C MET A 7 -15.18 -2.03 0.65
N ARG A 8 -15.47 -1.88 -0.65
CA ARG A 8 -16.27 -2.86 -1.40
C ARG A 8 -15.69 -4.26 -1.29
N VAL A 9 -14.37 -4.41 -1.50
CA VAL A 9 -13.71 -5.71 -1.37
C VAL A 9 -13.73 -6.23 0.06
N ALA A 10 -13.56 -5.37 1.07
CA ALA A 10 -13.68 -5.78 2.47
C ALA A 10 -15.11 -6.28 2.80
N LEU A 11 -16.14 -5.58 2.33
CA LEU A 11 -17.54 -5.97 2.48
C LEU A 11 -17.84 -7.30 1.80
N LEU A 12 -17.33 -7.50 0.59
CA LEU A 12 -17.47 -8.76 -0.14
C LEU A 12 -16.79 -9.92 0.58
N VAL A 13 -15.50 -9.78 0.92
CA VAL A 13 -14.68 -10.90 1.43
C VAL A 13 -15.04 -11.28 2.87
N LEU A 14 -15.42 -10.31 3.70
CA LEU A 14 -15.64 -10.55 5.14
C LEU A 14 -17.11 -10.68 5.53
N PHE A 15 -18.02 -10.18 4.70
CA PHE A 15 -19.45 -10.11 5.02
C PHE A 15 -20.35 -10.62 3.90
N ASP A 16 -19.79 -11.19 2.83
CA ASP A 16 -20.52 -11.75 1.69
C ASP A 16 -21.50 -10.74 1.03
N LYS A 17 -21.16 -9.44 1.09
CA LYS A 17 -21.97 -8.37 0.51
C LYS A 17 -21.56 -8.14 -0.95
N HIS A 18 -22.33 -8.67 -1.88
CA HIS A 18 -22.10 -8.58 -3.32
C HIS A 18 -22.57 -7.24 -3.91
N GLU A 19 -22.08 -6.87 -5.10
CA GLU A 19 -22.53 -5.65 -5.80
C GLU A 19 -24.05 -5.66 -6.09
N GLN A 20 -24.64 -6.85 -6.19
CA GLN A 20 -26.08 -7.06 -6.39
C GLN A 20 -26.91 -6.72 -5.15
N ASP A 21 -26.28 -6.59 -3.97
CA ASP A 21 -26.94 -6.23 -2.70
C ASP A 21 -27.26 -4.72 -2.60
N SER A 22 -27.12 -3.97 -3.70
CA SER A 22 -27.54 -2.57 -3.84
C SER A 22 -26.83 -1.56 -2.91
N VAL A 23 -25.69 -1.90 -2.32
CA VAL A 23 -24.93 -0.95 -1.51
C VAL A 23 -24.32 0.12 -2.42
N SER A 24 -25.01 1.24 -2.58
CA SER A 24 -24.56 2.36 -3.40
C SER A 24 -23.19 2.90 -2.95
N ASP A 25 -22.41 3.45 -3.88
CA ASP A 25 -21.14 4.10 -3.58
C ASP A 25 -21.27 5.23 -2.56
N LEU A 26 -22.42 5.91 -2.55
CA LEU A 26 -22.70 6.96 -1.57
C LEU A 26 -22.71 6.40 -0.14
N ARG A 27 -23.33 5.23 0.08
CA ARG A 27 -23.36 4.60 1.41
C ARG A 27 -21.98 4.12 1.85
N ILE A 28 -21.22 3.52 0.93
CA ILE A 28 -19.83 3.13 1.19
C ILE A 28 -18.98 4.36 1.51
N LEU A 29 -19.11 5.43 0.73
CA LEU A 29 -18.40 6.67 0.95
C LEU A 29 -18.71 7.23 2.35
N ASN A 30 -19.99 7.32 2.71
CA ASN A 30 -20.43 7.79 4.04
C ASN A 30 -19.81 6.95 5.17
N LEU A 31 -19.77 5.62 5.03
CA LEU A 31 -19.11 4.76 6.00
C LEU A 31 -17.61 5.04 6.06
N THR A 32 -16.92 5.05 4.91
CA THR A 32 -15.46 5.29 4.87
C THR A 32 -15.06 6.62 5.49
N GLN A 33 -15.82 7.69 5.21
CA GLN A 33 -15.58 9.03 5.76
C GLN A 33 -15.82 9.05 7.27
N SER A 34 -16.91 8.42 7.73
CA SER A 34 -17.22 8.32 9.16
C SER A 34 -16.14 7.54 9.92
N ILE A 35 -15.67 6.42 9.36
CA ILE A 35 -14.58 5.62 9.93
C ILE A 35 -13.30 6.44 10.01
N SER A 36 -12.86 7.05 8.90
CA SER A 36 -11.61 7.82 8.89
C SER A 36 -11.66 8.99 9.87
N ARG A 37 -12.79 9.70 9.96
CA ARG A 37 -12.99 10.79 10.93
C ARG A 37 -12.82 10.32 12.37
N VAL A 38 -13.59 9.29 12.77
CA VAL A 38 -13.55 8.75 14.15
C VAL A 38 -12.19 8.14 14.45
N TRP A 39 -11.59 7.44 13.49
CA TRP A 39 -10.26 6.85 13.64
C TRP A 39 -9.19 7.91 13.87
N ILE A 40 -9.18 9.00 13.09
CA ILE A 40 -8.22 10.10 13.25
C ILE A 40 -8.39 10.74 14.63
N ALA A 41 -9.62 11.10 14.99
CA ALA A 41 -9.93 11.68 16.30
C ALA A 41 -9.43 10.77 17.43
N SER A 42 -9.65 9.44 17.34
CA SER A 42 -9.20 8.46 18.35
C SER A 42 -7.69 8.42 18.63
N LYS A 43 -6.87 9.04 17.77
CA LYS A 43 -5.40 9.08 17.91
C LYS A 43 -4.89 10.41 18.44
N ASN A 44 -5.75 11.42 18.56
CA ASN A 44 -5.42 12.69 19.18
C ASN A 44 -5.56 12.55 20.70
N LYS A 45 -4.43 12.45 21.40
CA LYS A 45 -4.39 12.23 22.85
C LYS A 45 -4.95 13.39 23.68
N GLU A 46 -5.10 14.56 23.06
CA GLU A 46 -5.62 15.78 23.67
C GLU A 46 -7.14 15.91 23.52
N ASP A 47 -7.77 15.06 22.71
CA ASP A 47 -9.20 15.11 22.44
C ASP A 47 -9.98 14.26 23.46
N TYR A 48 -10.25 14.85 24.62
CA TYR A 48 -11.07 14.23 25.67
C TYR A 48 -12.56 14.18 25.33
N GLN A 49 -12.99 14.70 24.16
CA GLN A 49 -14.39 14.82 23.76
C GLN A 49 -14.85 13.75 22.78
N LEU A 50 -14.02 12.73 22.50
CA LEU A 50 -14.41 11.59 21.68
C LEU A 50 -15.71 10.95 22.21
N PRO A 51 -16.81 10.97 21.44
CA PRO A 51 -18.04 10.30 21.82
C PRO A 51 -17.79 8.79 21.97
N LYS A 52 -18.61 8.14 22.78
CA LYS A 52 -18.63 6.68 22.79
C LYS A 52 -19.04 6.18 21.41
N PHE A 53 -18.65 4.95 21.09
CA PHE A 53 -19.01 4.34 19.80
C PHE A 53 -20.52 4.32 19.56
N GLU A 54 -21.31 4.09 20.62
CA GLU A 54 -22.77 4.08 20.59
C GLU A 54 -23.37 5.47 20.30
N ASP A 55 -22.65 6.53 20.69
CA ASP A 55 -23.08 7.92 20.58
C ASP A 55 -22.65 8.57 19.25
N GLU A 56 -21.79 7.90 18.47
CA GLU A 56 -21.33 8.35 17.14
C GLU A 56 -22.43 8.21 16.07
N ALA A 57 -23.38 9.13 16.08
CA ALA A 57 -24.59 9.07 15.24
C ALA A 57 -24.32 8.86 13.74
N LEU A 58 -23.32 9.55 13.17
CA LEU A 58 -22.99 9.40 11.74
C LEU A 58 -22.42 8.02 11.42
N LEU A 59 -21.55 7.50 12.28
CA LEU A 59 -20.98 6.16 12.10
C LEU A 59 -22.06 5.08 12.28
N GLN A 60 -22.90 5.22 13.31
CA GLN A 60 -24.02 4.31 13.56
C GLN A 60 -25.01 4.31 12.39
N GLN A 61 -25.32 5.48 11.83
CA GLN A 61 -26.20 5.58 10.66
C GLN A 61 -25.56 4.93 9.43
N ALA A 62 -24.27 5.18 9.17
CA ALA A 62 -23.58 4.57 8.04
C ALA A 62 -23.47 3.04 8.15
N LEU A 63 -23.31 2.51 9.37
CA LEU A 63 -23.39 1.07 9.64
C LEU A 63 -24.80 0.54 9.39
N PHE A 64 -25.83 1.22 9.88
CA PHE A 64 -27.23 0.84 9.66
C PHE A 64 -27.58 0.80 8.17
N ASP A 65 -27.12 1.77 7.38
CA ASP A 65 -27.40 1.86 5.94
C ASP A 65 -26.81 0.68 5.13
N ILE A 66 -25.80 -0.02 5.67
CA ILE A 66 -25.11 -1.14 5.03
C ILE A 66 -25.54 -2.49 5.64
N PHE A 67 -25.72 -2.56 6.95
CA PHE A 67 -25.96 -3.81 7.68
C PHE A 67 -27.39 -3.96 8.21
N GLY A 68 -28.22 -2.92 8.17
CA GLY A 68 -29.62 -2.94 8.60
C GLY A 68 -29.81 -2.95 10.12
N THR A 69 -28.74 -2.80 10.91
CA THR A 69 -28.80 -2.74 12.37
C THR A 69 -27.79 -1.74 12.94
N ARG A 70 -28.09 -1.24 14.14
CA ARG A 70 -27.12 -0.52 14.97
C ARG A 70 -26.27 -1.51 15.75
N TYR A 71 -25.10 -1.07 16.17
CA TYR A 71 -24.14 -1.90 16.88
C TYR A 71 -23.69 -1.24 18.17
N GLU A 72 -23.40 -2.06 19.17
CA GLU A 72 -22.74 -1.68 20.42
C GLU A 72 -21.28 -2.17 20.41
N LEU A 73 -20.51 -1.81 21.44
CA LEU A 73 -19.21 -2.40 21.69
C LEU A 73 -19.33 -3.88 22.08
N SER A 74 -19.32 -4.75 21.07
CA SER A 74 -19.37 -6.20 21.24
C SER A 74 -18.39 -6.92 20.30
N LYS A 75 -18.25 -8.24 20.48
CA LYS A 75 -17.42 -9.09 19.59
C LYS A 75 -18.00 -9.18 18.18
N ASP A 76 -19.32 -9.07 18.06
CA ASP A 76 -20.06 -9.20 16.79
C ASP A 76 -20.11 -7.88 16.01
N ASN A 77 -19.53 -6.81 16.55
CA ASN A 77 -19.46 -5.52 15.89
C ASN A 77 -18.61 -5.63 14.60
N PRO A 78 -19.16 -5.31 13.41
CA PRO A 78 -18.45 -5.43 12.14
C PRO A 78 -17.20 -4.55 12.07
N MET A 79 -17.12 -3.49 12.88
CA MET A 79 -15.93 -2.64 12.97
C MET A 79 -14.67 -3.40 13.40
N ASN A 80 -14.81 -4.50 14.15
CA ASN A 80 -13.68 -5.36 14.53
C ASN A 80 -12.97 -5.97 13.31
N PHE A 81 -13.69 -6.14 12.20
CA PHE A 81 -13.15 -6.66 10.94
C PHE A 81 -12.94 -5.55 9.91
N ILE A 82 -13.83 -4.57 9.84
CA ILE A 82 -13.73 -3.45 8.89
C ILE A 82 -12.47 -2.63 9.16
N ILE A 83 -12.22 -2.19 10.40
CA ILE A 83 -11.04 -1.35 10.69
C ILE A 83 -9.74 -2.03 10.22
N PRO A 84 -9.39 -3.26 10.65
CA PRO A 84 -8.12 -3.86 10.24
C PRO A 84 -8.06 -4.21 8.75
N SER A 85 -9.18 -4.50 8.07
CA SER A 85 -9.18 -4.87 6.64
C SER A 85 -9.24 -3.67 5.70
N PHE A 86 -9.96 -2.61 6.06
CA PHE A 86 -10.12 -1.41 5.25
C PHE A 86 -9.05 -0.38 5.57
N GLU A 87 -8.98 0.13 6.81
CA GLU A 87 -8.15 1.30 7.16
C GLU A 87 -6.66 1.05 6.92
N THR A 88 -6.19 -0.18 7.13
CA THR A 88 -4.78 -0.54 6.88
C THR A 88 -4.50 -0.69 5.38
N MET A 89 -5.45 -1.26 4.63
CA MET A 89 -5.29 -1.64 3.23
C MET A 89 -5.35 -0.44 2.29
N TRP A 90 -6.37 0.42 2.43
CA TRP A 90 -6.56 1.52 1.48
C TRP A 90 -5.37 2.49 1.52
N ARG A 91 -4.73 2.63 2.68
CA ARG A 91 -3.57 3.50 2.88
C ARG A 91 -2.37 3.03 2.08
N VAL A 92 -2.01 1.75 2.14
CA VAL A 92 -0.89 1.21 1.35
C VAL A 92 -1.23 1.14 -0.14
N VAL A 93 -2.47 0.80 -0.49
CA VAL A 93 -2.95 0.81 -1.89
C VAL A 93 -2.86 2.22 -2.48
N LEU A 94 -3.24 3.26 -1.74
CA LEU A 94 -3.12 4.64 -2.21
C LEU A 94 -1.65 5.00 -2.51
N ARG A 95 -0.71 4.68 -1.61
CA ARG A 95 0.72 4.96 -1.88
C ARG A 95 1.21 4.16 -3.08
N ALA A 96 0.82 2.89 -3.22
CA ALA A 96 1.17 2.10 -4.40
C ALA A 96 0.67 2.75 -5.70
N VAL A 97 -0.57 3.23 -5.72
CA VAL A 97 -1.14 3.94 -6.88
C VAL A 97 -0.40 5.24 -7.16
N LEU A 98 -0.03 6.01 -6.14
CA LEU A 98 0.73 7.25 -6.33
C LEU A 98 2.13 6.97 -6.89
N GLU A 99 2.86 6.03 -6.29
CA GLU A 99 4.21 5.63 -6.73
C GLU A 99 4.20 5.11 -8.17
N LEU A 100 3.31 4.17 -8.48
CA LEU A 100 3.30 3.46 -9.76
C LEU A 100 2.53 4.21 -10.86
N GLY A 101 1.58 5.06 -10.48
CA GLY A 101 0.74 5.79 -11.42
C GLY A 101 1.29 7.15 -11.79
N PHE A 102 1.94 7.85 -10.84
CA PHE A 102 2.19 9.29 -10.93
C PHE A 102 3.62 9.72 -10.57
N ILE A 103 4.42 8.86 -9.93
CA ILE A 103 5.78 9.19 -9.48
C ILE A 103 6.79 8.28 -10.19
N ARG A 104 7.16 7.16 -9.59
CA ARG A 104 8.18 6.23 -10.08
C ARG A 104 7.76 5.53 -11.36
N GLY A 105 6.48 5.17 -11.51
CA GLY A 105 6.00 4.52 -12.73
C GLY A 105 6.00 5.44 -13.97
N THR A 106 6.19 6.75 -13.81
CA THR A 106 6.41 7.66 -14.96
C THR A 106 7.83 7.52 -15.54
N VAL A 107 8.78 7.08 -14.71
CA VAL A 107 10.18 6.82 -15.08
C VAL A 107 10.38 5.33 -15.41
N HIS A 108 9.63 4.45 -14.74
CA HIS A 108 9.66 3.00 -14.89
C HIS A 108 8.29 2.47 -15.35
N PRO A 109 7.93 2.62 -16.64
CA PRO A 109 6.63 2.19 -17.14
C PRO A 109 6.42 0.68 -17.00
N ASP A 110 7.49 -0.11 -17.05
CA ASP A 110 7.50 -1.56 -16.85
C ASP A 110 7.00 -1.97 -15.46
N TRP A 111 7.24 -1.16 -14.42
CA TRP A 111 6.73 -1.43 -13.06
C TRP A 111 5.22 -1.29 -13.01
N ARG A 112 4.67 -0.26 -13.68
CA ARG A 112 3.22 -0.09 -13.82
C ARG A 112 2.62 -1.26 -14.59
N GLU A 113 3.29 -1.71 -15.65
CA GLU A 113 2.85 -2.85 -16.47
C GLU A 113 2.80 -4.16 -15.68
N ALA A 114 3.80 -4.45 -14.84
CA ALA A 114 3.79 -5.63 -13.99
C ALA A 114 2.55 -5.68 -13.07
N MET A 115 2.15 -4.53 -12.51
CA MET A 115 0.98 -4.41 -11.65
C MET A 115 -0.34 -4.52 -12.41
N VAL A 116 -0.42 -3.92 -13.60
CA VAL A 116 -1.56 -4.05 -14.51
C VAL A 116 -1.74 -5.50 -14.97
N ALA A 117 -0.66 -6.16 -15.38
CA ALA A 117 -0.69 -7.57 -15.81
C ALA A 117 -1.19 -8.49 -14.69
N PHE A 118 -0.73 -8.29 -13.46
CA PHE A 118 -1.23 -9.04 -12.31
C PHE A 118 -2.71 -8.78 -12.03
N ALA A 119 -3.19 -7.55 -12.12
CA ALA A 119 -4.62 -7.26 -11.90
C ALA A 119 -5.53 -7.82 -13.00
N MET A 120 -5.06 -7.89 -14.25
CA MET A 120 -5.80 -8.52 -15.35
C MET A 120 -5.83 -10.05 -15.22
N LYS A 121 -4.82 -10.64 -14.57
CA LYS A 121 -4.75 -12.08 -14.34
C LYS A 121 -4.19 -12.37 -12.94
N THR A 122 -5.09 -12.46 -11.97
CA THR A 122 -4.77 -12.55 -10.54
C THR A 122 -4.29 -13.94 -10.11
N THR A 123 -3.21 -14.46 -10.70
CA THR A 123 -2.60 -15.73 -10.30
C THR A 123 -1.32 -15.51 -9.50
N LYS A 124 -0.90 -16.55 -8.75
CA LYS A 124 0.40 -16.54 -8.05
C LYS A 124 1.54 -16.28 -9.02
N ASP A 125 1.53 -16.95 -10.17
CA ASP A 125 2.63 -16.88 -11.12
C ASP A 125 2.74 -15.49 -11.72
N GLU A 126 1.62 -14.84 -12.06
CA GLU A 126 1.63 -13.45 -12.53
C GLU A 126 2.13 -12.49 -11.45
N PHE A 127 1.75 -12.71 -10.18
CA PHE A 127 2.23 -11.90 -9.06
C PHE A 127 3.75 -11.96 -8.89
N GLU A 128 4.34 -13.13 -9.15
CA GLU A 128 5.78 -13.41 -8.95
C GLU A 128 6.61 -13.23 -10.24
N ARG A 129 5.98 -12.88 -11.37
CA ARG A 129 6.64 -12.74 -12.67
C ARG A 129 7.67 -11.62 -12.69
N THR A 130 8.93 -11.95 -12.99
CA THR A 130 9.92 -10.95 -13.42
C THR A 130 10.06 -10.96 -14.93
N SER A 131 10.26 -9.78 -15.52
CA SER A 131 10.51 -9.64 -16.96
C SER A 131 12.01 -9.43 -17.18
N SER A 132 12.63 -10.21 -18.07
CA SER A 132 14.01 -9.97 -18.51
C SER A 132 13.99 -9.13 -19.78
N PHE A 133 14.64 -7.97 -19.76
CA PHE A 133 14.94 -7.24 -21.00
C PHE A 133 16.39 -7.51 -21.38
N ALA A 134 16.60 -8.08 -22.56
CA ALA A 134 17.93 -8.12 -23.16
C ALA A 134 18.24 -6.71 -23.69
N LEU A 135 19.12 -5.98 -23.00
CA LEU A 135 19.68 -4.76 -23.56
C LEU A 135 20.67 -5.17 -24.67
N CYS A 136 20.31 -4.93 -25.93
CA CYS A 136 21.32 -4.85 -26.99
C CYS A 136 22.11 -3.56 -26.76
N SER A 137 23.39 -3.67 -26.39
CA SER A 137 24.29 -2.53 -26.26
C SER A 137 24.27 -1.67 -27.54
N PRO A 138 24.07 -0.35 -27.45
CA PRO A 138 24.25 0.55 -28.58
C PRO A 138 25.71 0.47 -29.05
N GLY A 139 25.90 0.22 -30.34
CA GLY A 139 27.19 -0.14 -30.93
C GLY A 139 28.34 0.82 -30.64
N LEU A 140 29.47 0.26 -30.20
CA LEU A 140 30.77 0.80 -30.55
C LEU A 140 30.95 0.64 -32.06
N SER A 141 31.15 1.77 -32.73
CA SER A 141 31.39 1.86 -34.16
C SER A 141 32.52 0.93 -34.58
N SER A 142 32.27 0.21 -35.67
CA SER A 142 33.23 -0.56 -36.47
C SER A 142 34.54 0.19 -36.71
N ARG A 143 35.64 -0.35 -36.15
CA ARG A 143 36.99 -0.31 -36.75
C ARG A 143 37.89 -1.40 -36.14
N GLU A 144 37.90 -2.51 -36.87
CA GLU A 144 38.97 -3.47 -37.15
C GLU A 144 40.05 -3.85 -36.10
N THR A 145 40.03 -5.17 -35.82
CA THR A 145 41.17 -6.12 -35.66
C THR A 145 42.13 -5.98 -34.47
N ASN A 146 42.07 -6.92 -33.52
CA ASN A 146 42.92 -8.12 -33.54
C ASN A 146 42.62 -9.10 -32.40
N GLN A 147 42.94 -10.36 -32.68
CA GLN A 147 42.80 -11.57 -31.87
C GLN A 147 43.14 -11.38 -30.38
N LEU A 148 42.23 -11.82 -29.51
CA LEU A 148 42.51 -12.44 -28.21
C LEU A 148 41.28 -13.26 -27.79
N SER A 149 41.50 -14.57 -27.67
CA SER A 149 40.64 -15.59 -27.11
C SER A 149 40.33 -15.33 -25.63
N GLY A 150 39.07 -15.50 -25.22
CA GLY A 150 38.67 -15.52 -23.82
C GLY A 150 37.20 -15.15 -23.64
N GLU A 151 36.41 -16.13 -23.24
CA GLU A 151 34.98 -16.06 -22.91
C GLU A 151 34.70 -15.01 -21.83
N ASP A 152 33.73 -14.12 -22.09
CA ASP A 152 32.66 -13.71 -21.15
C ASP A 152 31.90 -12.50 -21.73
N SER A 153 31.12 -12.74 -22.79
CA SER A 153 30.06 -11.80 -23.16
C SER A 153 28.89 -11.99 -22.21
N SER A 154 29.04 -11.54 -20.96
CA SER A 154 27.93 -11.55 -20.00
C SER A 154 26.87 -10.55 -20.48
N THR A 155 25.83 -11.07 -21.14
CA THR A 155 24.56 -10.35 -21.28
C THR A 155 24.07 -10.02 -19.88
N TYR A 156 24.19 -8.77 -19.45
CA TYR A 156 23.55 -8.27 -18.23
C TYR A 156 22.04 -8.36 -18.43
N VAL A 157 21.44 -9.45 -17.94
CA VAL A 157 19.99 -9.57 -17.88
C VAL A 157 19.52 -8.73 -16.71
N ASN A 158 19.10 -7.49 -16.99
CA ASN A 158 18.38 -6.70 -16.00
C ASN A 158 16.95 -7.25 -15.90
N ASN A 159 16.66 -7.93 -14.79
CA ASN A 159 15.32 -8.38 -14.47
C ASN A 159 14.52 -7.21 -13.90
N SER A 160 13.43 -6.84 -14.58
CA SER A 160 12.44 -5.92 -14.05
C SER A 160 11.71 -6.54 -12.84
N PRO A 161 11.43 -5.77 -11.78
CA PRO A 161 10.67 -6.21 -10.62
C PRO A 161 9.29 -6.78 -10.94
N SER A 162 8.88 -7.78 -10.15
CA SER A 162 7.53 -8.34 -10.20
C SER A 162 6.52 -7.47 -9.45
N ALA A 163 5.22 -7.71 -9.67
CA ALA A 163 4.16 -7.12 -8.85
C ALA A 163 4.37 -7.40 -7.35
N LYS A 164 4.88 -8.58 -6.99
CA LYS A 164 5.29 -8.91 -5.63
C LYS A 164 6.38 -7.98 -5.12
N HIS A 165 7.46 -7.77 -5.87
CA HIS A 165 8.54 -6.87 -5.45
C HIS A 165 8.03 -5.43 -5.23
N LEU A 166 7.15 -4.94 -6.10
CA LEU A 166 6.53 -3.62 -5.99
C LEU A 166 5.66 -3.49 -4.73
N VAL A 167 4.82 -4.48 -4.45
CA VAL A 167 3.99 -4.50 -3.23
C VAL A 167 4.84 -4.60 -1.97
N MET A 168 5.90 -5.40 -1.98
CA MET A 168 6.77 -5.57 -0.83
C MET A 168 7.56 -4.28 -0.54
N GLU A 169 7.97 -3.55 -1.58
CA GLU A 169 8.54 -2.22 -1.43
C GLU A 169 7.52 -1.20 -0.90
N CYS A 170 6.26 -1.25 -1.36
CA CYS A 170 5.19 -0.44 -0.78
C CYS A 170 5.00 -0.72 0.71
N LEU A 171 4.97 -2.00 1.11
CA LEU A 171 4.80 -2.40 2.51
C LEU A 171 5.98 -2.00 3.40
N ARG A 172 7.20 -1.99 2.84
CA ARG A 172 8.41 -1.53 3.53
C ARG A 172 8.38 -0.02 3.72
N LEU A 173 8.13 0.73 2.65
CA LEU A 173 8.23 2.17 2.69
C LEU A 173 7.00 2.81 3.36
N TYR A 174 5.85 2.16 3.27
CA TYR A 174 4.55 2.64 3.74
C TYR A 174 3.82 1.60 4.62
N PRO A 175 4.42 1.13 5.74
CA PRO A 175 3.81 0.11 6.58
C PRO A 175 2.49 0.63 7.18
N PRO A 176 1.35 -0.08 7.00
CA PRO A 176 0.07 0.34 7.56
C PRO A 176 0.09 0.49 9.08
N THR A 177 0.89 -0.34 9.76
CA THR A 177 1.12 -0.29 11.20
C THR A 177 2.56 0.13 11.47
N ARG A 178 2.75 1.40 11.84
CA ARG A 178 4.07 1.99 12.12
C ARG A 178 4.66 1.50 13.45
N ARG A 179 3.81 1.20 14.44
CA ARG A 179 4.20 0.73 15.78
C ARG A 179 3.31 -0.40 16.27
N ILE A 180 3.92 -1.41 16.87
CA ILE A 180 3.21 -2.54 17.48
C ILE A 180 3.45 -2.51 18.97
N HIS A 181 2.40 -2.33 19.76
CA HIS A 181 2.47 -2.28 21.22
C HIS A 181 2.21 -3.65 21.85
N ARG A 182 2.95 -3.98 22.90
CA ARG A 182 2.79 -5.21 23.69
C ARG A 182 2.92 -4.90 25.18
N VAL A 183 2.09 -5.56 25.98
CA VAL A 183 2.15 -5.50 27.44
C VAL A 183 2.97 -6.69 27.94
N TYR A 184 3.96 -6.41 28.76
CA TYR A 184 4.80 -7.41 29.41
C TYR A 184 4.54 -7.38 30.91
N GLN A 185 4.33 -8.57 31.48
CA GLN A 185 4.31 -8.74 32.93
C GLN A 185 5.74 -8.99 33.40
N CYS A 186 6.27 -8.09 34.22
CA CYS A 186 7.61 -8.25 34.77
C CYS A 186 7.49 -8.79 36.20
N SER A 187 7.93 -10.03 36.42
CA SER A 187 7.82 -10.71 37.72
C SER A 187 8.72 -10.13 38.82
N GLN A 188 9.63 -9.21 38.49
CA GLN A 188 10.69 -8.72 39.40
C GLN A 188 10.81 -7.19 39.46
N SER A 189 9.87 -6.43 38.87
CA SER A 189 9.93 -4.96 38.87
C SER A 189 8.82 -4.33 39.70
N SER A 190 9.07 -3.16 40.28
CA SER A 190 8.06 -2.34 40.97
C SER A 190 6.92 -1.87 40.06
N MET A 191 7.10 -2.00 38.74
CA MET A 191 6.07 -1.83 37.73
C MET A 191 5.52 -3.21 37.31
N PRO A 192 4.29 -3.60 37.72
CA PRO A 192 3.76 -4.92 37.43
C PRO A 192 3.52 -5.16 35.92
N GLN A 193 3.46 -4.09 35.12
CA GLN A 193 3.27 -4.15 33.67
C GLN A 193 4.10 -3.07 32.97
N ALA A 194 4.78 -3.45 31.89
CA ALA A 194 5.48 -2.53 30.99
C ALA A 194 4.87 -2.61 29.58
N ILE A 195 4.60 -1.45 28.96
CA ILE A 195 4.16 -1.39 27.56
C ILE A 195 5.39 -1.07 26.71
N LEU A 196 5.80 -2.01 25.86
CA LEU A 196 6.86 -1.79 24.88
C LEU A 196 6.26 -1.67 23.48
N SER A 197 6.94 -0.92 22.62
CA SER A 197 6.54 -0.76 21.22
C SER A 197 7.68 -1.09 20.26
N ALA A 198 7.43 -1.98 19.32
CA ALA A 198 8.31 -2.16 18.16
C ALA A 198 8.08 -1.03 17.16
N ASP A 199 9.15 -0.34 16.75
CA ASP A 199 9.10 0.71 15.72
C ASP A 199 9.31 0.09 14.33
N ILE A 200 8.21 -0.35 13.73
CA ILE A 200 8.20 -1.05 12.43
C ILE A 200 8.70 -0.12 11.33
N GLU A 201 8.20 1.11 11.32
CA GLU A 201 8.62 2.12 10.35
C GLU A 201 10.12 2.41 10.48
N GLY A 202 10.60 2.65 11.69
CA GLY A 202 12.02 2.90 11.96
C GLY A 202 12.91 1.77 11.45
N CYS A 203 12.53 0.51 11.71
CA CYS A 203 13.24 -0.66 11.17
C CYS A 203 13.27 -0.67 9.63
N HIS A 204 12.21 -0.21 8.97
CA HIS A 204 12.07 -0.27 7.51
C HIS A 204 12.79 0.86 6.78
N ILE A 205 13.12 1.97 7.44
CA ILE A 205 13.81 3.12 6.85
C ILE A 205 15.23 3.35 7.36
N ARG A 206 15.74 2.44 8.20
CA ARG A 206 17.10 2.48 8.73
C ARG A 206 18.14 2.38 7.62
N ARG A 207 18.93 3.44 7.42
CA ARG A 207 19.92 3.53 6.34
C ARG A 207 21.04 2.50 6.47
N ASP A 208 21.41 2.15 7.68
CA ASP A 208 22.43 1.12 7.94
C ASP A 208 21.97 -0.30 7.54
N ILE A 209 20.66 -0.54 7.45
CA ILE A 209 20.08 -1.80 6.99
C ILE A 209 19.70 -1.74 5.49
N TRP A 210 19.05 -0.65 5.09
CA TRP A 210 18.40 -0.52 3.79
C TRP A 210 19.22 0.27 2.75
N GLY A 211 20.34 0.87 3.16
CA GLY A 211 21.19 1.72 2.31
C GLY A 211 20.85 3.20 2.40
N GLU A 212 21.64 4.05 1.76
CA GLU A 212 21.38 5.51 1.70
C GLU A 212 20.03 5.82 1.02
N ASP A 213 19.60 4.93 0.11
CA ASP A 213 18.31 5.02 -0.58
C ASP A 213 17.13 4.44 0.23
N ALA A 214 17.26 4.27 1.55
CA ALA A 214 16.22 3.67 2.40
C ALA A 214 14.85 4.39 2.31
N ASN A 215 14.85 5.70 2.05
CA ASN A 215 13.61 6.49 1.87
C ASN A 215 13.12 6.53 0.41
N THR A 216 13.82 5.88 -0.52
CA THR A 216 13.47 5.82 -1.93
C THR A 216 12.65 4.56 -2.19
N PHE A 217 11.58 4.72 -2.97
CA PHE A 217 10.84 3.59 -3.52
C PHE A 217 11.69 2.88 -4.58
N ASN A 218 12.35 1.79 -4.19
CA ASN A 218 13.25 1.02 -5.03
C ASN A 218 12.94 -0.48 -4.91
N PRO A 219 12.09 -1.03 -5.80
CA PRO A 219 11.70 -2.43 -5.83
C PRO A 219 12.82 -3.39 -6.29
N ASP A 220 13.92 -2.91 -6.88
CA ASP A 220 15.03 -3.77 -7.33
C ASP A 220 15.73 -4.44 -6.15
N ARG A 221 15.66 -3.85 -4.94
CA ARG A 221 16.25 -4.44 -3.71
C ARG A 221 15.71 -5.84 -3.40
N TRP A 222 14.51 -6.15 -3.89
CA TRP A 222 13.84 -7.43 -3.66
C TRP A 222 14.39 -8.57 -4.53
N LEU A 223 15.11 -8.24 -5.61
CA LEU A 223 15.80 -9.21 -6.46
C LEU A 223 16.95 -9.91 -5.70
N SER A 224 17.57 -9.22 -4.74
CA SER A 224 18.68 -9.77 -3.94
C SER A 224 18.73 -9.17 -2.53
N LEU A 225 17.78 -9.58 -1.67
CA LEU A 225 17.72 -9.14 -0.27
C LEU A 225 18.83 -9.72 0.60
N LYS A 226 19.46 -8.85 1.39
CA LYS A 226 20.43 -9.21 2.44
C LYS A 226 19.71 -9.83 3.66
N PRO A 227 20.37 -10.70 4.45
CA PRO A 227 19.77 -11.32 5.64
C PRO A 227 19.16 -10.30 6.62
N LEU A 228 19.91 -9.24 6.96
CA LEU A 228 19.43 -8.21 7.88
C LEU A 228 18.20 -7.45 7.35
N GLN A 229 18.09 -7.26 6.04
CA GLN A 229 16.90 -6.66 5.42
C GLN A 229 15.67 -7.58 5.55
N LYS A 230 15.86 -8.90 5.42
CA LYS A 230 14.79 -9.89 5.64
C LYS A 230 14.29 -9.87 7.09
N GLU A 231 15.21 -9.75 8.05
CA GLU A 231 14.87 -9.66 9.48
C GLU A 231 14.19 -8.33 9.84
N ALA A 232 14.64 -7.22 9.27
CA ALA A 232 14.05 -5.90 9.50
C ALA A 232 12.66 -5.76 8.86
N PHE A 233 12.36 -6.53 7.82
CA PHE A 233 11.09 -6.45 7.11
C PHE A 233 9.96 -7.23 7.81
N MET A 234 9.13 -6.48 8.54
CA MET A 234 8.05 -7.01 9.38
C MET A 234 6.73 -6.22 9.26
N PRO A 235 6.21 -5.92 8.05
CA PRO A 235 4.99 -5.11 7.88
C PRO A 235 3.72 -5.76 8.45
N PHE A 236 3.79 -7.08 8.70
CA PHE A 236 2.71 -7.88 9.27
C PHE A 236 3.02 -8.37 10.69
N GLY A 237 4.00 -7.76 11.35
CA GLY A 237 4.51 -8.22 12.64
C GLY A 237 5.38 -9.49 12.52
N SER A 238 5.67 -10.05 13.70
CA SER A 238 6.53 -11.21 13.90
C SER A 238 5.91 -12.16 14.92
N VAL A 239 6.42 -13.39 14.94
CA VAL A 239 6.06 -14.44 15.92
C VAL A 239 6.18 -13.89 17.35
N PRO A 240 5.23 -14.18 18.26
CA PRO A 240 4.09 -15.12 18.09
C PRO A 240 2.80 -14.46 17.57
N PHE A 241 2.81 -13.16 17.25
CA PHE A 241 1.60 -12.41 16.91
C PHE A 241 1.69 -11.82 15.51
N GLU A 242 1.62 -12.71 14.52
CA GLU A 242 1.62 -12.33 13.10
C GLU A 242 0.22 -11.98 12.62
N CYS A 243 0.13 -11.03 11.69
CA CYS A 243 -1.13 -10.71 11.03
C CYS A 243 -1.69 -11.94 10.30
N PRO A 244 -2.97 -12.30 10.48
CA PRO A 244 -3.59 -13.42 9.77
C PRO A 244 -3.51 -13.29 8.23
N ALA A 245 -3.40 -12.07 7.70
CA ALA A 245 -3.31 -11.81 6.27
C ALA A 245 -1.89 -11.98 5.68
N LYS A 246 -0.85 -12.15 6.51
CA LYS A 246 0.58 -12.17 6.12
C LYS A 246 0.95 -13.15 4.99
N PRO A 247 0.53 -14.43 5.00
CA PRO A 247 1.22 -15.44 4.18
C PRO A 247 0.97 -15.27 2.67
N THR A 248 -0.21 -14.79 2.28
CA THR A 248 -0.61 -14.78 0.86
C THR A 248 -1.63 -13.70 0.52
N PHE A 249 -2.63 -13.52 1.39
CA PHE A 249 -3.79 -12.68 1.08
C PHE A 249 -3.43 -11.20 1.02
N GLY A 250 -2.77 -10.66 2.06
CA GLY A 250 -2.47 -9.23 2.17
C GLY A 250 -1.71 -8.68 0.96
N PRO A 251 -0.50 -9.20 0.64
CA PRO A 251 0.27 -8.70 -0.49
C PRO A 251 -0.45 -8.80 -1.84
N ARG A 252 -1.14 -9.93 -2.11
CA ARG A 252 -1.88 -10.08 -3.37
C ARG A 252 -3.07 -9.15 -3.45
N MET A 253 -3.77 -8.91 -2.33
CA MET A 253 -4.90 -7.99 -2.30
C MET A 253 -4.44 -6.55 -2.56
N ILE A 254 -3.31 -6.13 -2.00
CA ILE A 254 -2.71 -4.82 -2.31
C ILE A 254 -2.40 -4.71 -3.80
N GLY A 255 -1.74 -5.74 -4.35
CA GLY A 255 -1.40 -5.80 -5.77
C GLY A 255 -2.63 -5.71 -6.68
N LEU A 256 -3.69 -6.45 -6.34
CA LEU A 256 -4.94 -6.48 -7.10
C LEU A 256 -5.64 -5.12 -7.06
N LEU A 257 -5.82 -4.54 -5.87
CA LEU A 257 -6.50 -3.26 -5.70
C LEU A 257 -5.75 -2.12 -6.38
N ALA A 258 -4.43 -2.05 -6.20
CA ALA A 258 -3.60 -1.02 -6.84
C ALA A 258 -3.57 -1.21 -8.36
N GLY A 259 -3.39 -2.44 -8.85
CA GLY A 259 -3.41 -2.74 -10.27
C GLY A 259 -4.76 -2.47 -10.92
N ALA A 260 -5.88 -2.79 -10.28
CA ALA A 260 -7.22 -2.48 -10.78
C ALA A 260 -7.46 -0.96 -10.93
N VAL A 261 -6.95 -0.17 -9.98
CA VAL A 261 -6.96 1.29 -10.09
C VAL A 261 -6.10 1.76 -11.28
N LEU A 262 -4.91 1.20 -11.45
CA LEU A 262 -4.02 1.54 -12.56
C LEU A 262 -4.59 1.16 -13.93
N VAL A 263 -5.34 0.04 -14.01
CA VAL A 263 -6.10 -0.41 -15.18
C VAL A 263 -7.18 0.61 -15.54
N ALA A 264 -7.97 1.06 -14.56
CA ALA A 264 -9.03 2.04 -14.80
C ALA A 264 -8.51 3.38 -15.35
N PHE A 265 -7.22 3.68 -15.12
CA PHE A 265 -6.54 4.88 -15.59
C PHE A 265 -5.55 4.63 -16.72
N ASP A 266 -5.52 3.43 -17.30
CA ASP A 266 -4.63 3.12 -18.40
C ASP A 266 -5.17 3.74 -19.70
N ASN A 267 -4.49 4.79 -20.17
CA ASN A 267 -4.94 5.64 -21.28
C ASN A 267 -4.31 5.24 -22.63
N ARG A 268 -4.00 3.94 -22.82
CA ARG A 268 -3.33 3.45 -24.05
C ARG A 268 -4.14 3.76 -25.32
N SER A 269 -5.46 3.87 -25.21
CA SER A 269 -6.37 4.07 -26.35
C SER A 269 -7.27 5.30 -26.26
N SER A 270 -7.19 6.11 -25.19
CA SER A 270 -8.03 7.29 -25.00
C SER A 270 -7.33 8.58 -25.44
N SER A 271 -8.11 9.55 -25.93
CA SER A 271 -7.67 10.94 -26.13
C SER A 271 -7.50 11.72 -24.82
N THR A 272 -7.77 11.08 -23.68
CA THR A 272 -7.72 11.69 -22.35
C THR A 272 -6.49 11.19 -21.57
N CYS A 273 -5.91 12.07 -20.76
CA CYS A 273 -4.90 11.75 -19.77
C CYS A 273 -5.42 12.13 -18.38
N TRP A 274 -5.25 11.23 -17.42
CA TRP A 274 -5.59 11.50 -16.02
C TRP A 274 -4.45 12.24 -15.35
N LYS A 275 -4.71 13.45 -14.84
CA LYS A 275 -3.75 14.23 -14.05
C LYS A 275 -4.20 14.30 -12.60
N LEU A 276 -3.22 14.26 -11.71
CA LEU A 276 -3.43 14.43 -10.28
C LEU A 276 -3.43 15.93 -9.94
N GLU A 277 -4.47 16.37 -9.24
CA GLU A 277 -4.63 17.74 -8.76
C GLU A 277 -4.93 17.75 -7.26
N CYS A 278 -4.65 18.88 -6.63
CA CYS A 278 -4.88 19.13 -5.21
C CYS A 278 -5.14 20.61 -5.00
N GLY A 279 -6.00 20.96 -4.04
CA GLY A 279 -6.16 22.34 -3.60
C GLY A 279 -4.94 22.88 -2.86
N ASP A 280 -4.07 22.00 -2.35
CA ASP A 280 -2.82 22.35 -1.68
C ASP A 280 -1.63 22.14 -2.62
N GLY A 281 -0.98 23.24 -3.03
CA GLY A 281 0.18 23.22 -3.93
C GLY A 281 1.38 22.47 -3.35
N ASN A 282 1.57 22.49 -2.03
CA ASN A 282 2.69 21.81 -1.38
C ASN A 282 2.59 20.29 -1.54
N VAL A 283 1.37 19.75 -1.52
CA VAL A 283 1.14 18.32 -1.73
C VAL A 283 1.58 17.91 -3.14
N LEU A 284 1.25 18.72 -4.16
CA LEU A 284 1.65 18.44 -5.55
C LEU A 284 3.17 18.58 -5.77
N GLU A 285 3.79 19.56 -5.12
CA GLU A 285 5.25 19.72 -5.16
C GLU A 285 5.96 18.54 -4.50
N HIS A 286 5.47 18.10 -3.34
CA HIS A 286 5.99 16.90 -2.64
C HIS A 286 5.88 15.64 -3.50
N LEU A 287 4.77 15.45 -4.21
CA LEU A 287 4.62 14.30 -5.10
C LEU A 287 5.61 14.34 -6.28
N LYS A 288 5.92 15.54 -6.78
CA LYS A 288 6.87 15.74 -7.89
C LYS A 288 8.33 15.62 -7.46
N SER A 289 8.66 15.86 -6.19
CA SER A 289 10.04 15.74 -5.70
C SER A 289 10.54 14.30 -5.73
N GLY A 290 9.63 13.32 -5.75
CA GLY A 290 9.97 11.90 -5.68
C GLY A 290 10.46 11.47 -4.30
N GLU A 291 10.36 12.34 -3.30
CA GLU A 291 10.62 12.01 -1.91
C GLU A 291 9.60 11.01 -1.37
N ARG A 292 9.94 10.39 -0.23
CA ARG A 292 9.07 9.44 0.46
C ARG A 292 7.70 10.06 0.74
N LEU A 293 6.63 9.35 0.38
CA LEU A 293 5.27 9.79 0.65
C LEU A 293 4.98 9.84 2.16
N SER A 294 4.24 10.86 2.58
CA SER A 294 3.77 10.99 3.96
C SER A 294 2.90 9.80 4.40
N LEU A 295 3.15 9.31 5.62
CA LEU A 295 2.31 8.34 6.32
C LEU A 295 1.29 9.00 7.26
N GLU A 296 1.18 10.32 7.23
CA GLU A 296 0.20 11.01 8.07
C GLU A 296 -1.23 10.61 7.71
N ARG A 297 -2.09 10.60 8.73
CA ARG A 297 -3.43 9.99 8.59
C ARG A 297 -4.33 10.77 7.63
N THR A 298 -4.14 12.08 7.59
CA THR A 298 -4.84 13.03 6.71
C THR A 298 -4.11 13.28 5.39
N ALA A 299 -2.94 12.64 5.18
CA ALA A 299 -2.19 12.84 3.96
C ALA A 299 -3.02 12.42 2.75
N TYR A 300 -3.05 13.30 1.74
CA TYR A 300 -3.66 13.07 0.43
C TYR A 300 -5.20 13.02 0.39
N GLU A 301 -5.90 13.42 1.45
CA GLU A 301 -7.38 13.47 1.45
C GLU A 301 -7.96 14.42 0.39
N ASN A 302 -7.22 15.49 0.06
CA ASN A 302 -7.60 16.50 -0.93
C ASN A 302 -7.07 16.22 -2.34
N LEU A 303 -6.52 15.03 -2.60
CA LEU A 303 -6.10 14.63 -3.95
C LEU A 303 -7.31 14.20 -4.78
N TYR A 304 -7.38 14.69 -6.01
CA TYR A 304 -8.38 14.27 -6.99
C TYR A 304 -7.76 14.13 -8.37
N LEU A 305 -8.46 13.40 -9.25
CA LEU A 305 -8.04 13.17 -10.62
C LEU A 305 -8.90 13.98 -11.57
N VAL A 306 -8.25 14.61 -12.55
CA VAL A 306 -8.89 15.38 -13.61
C VAL A 306 -8.53 14.74 -14.94
N ALA A 307 -9.56 14.41 -15.74
CA ALA A 307 -9.37 14.02 -17.12
C ALA A 307 -9.05 15.27 -17.95
N LYS A 308 -7.90 15.29 -18.62
CA LYS A 308 -7.54 16.34 -19.58
C LYS A 308 -7.39 15.73 -20.97
N GLU A 309 -7.83 16.44 -22.00
CA GLU A 309 -7.53 16.06 -23.38
C GLU A 309 -6.01 16.11 -23.61
N LYS A 310 -5.50 15.14 -24.38
CA LYS A 310 -4.08 15.00 -24.72
C LYS A 310 -3.63 16.08 -25.70
#